data_AF-A0A7C7TG49-F1
#
_entry.id   AF-A0A7C7TG49-F1
#
_cell.length_a   1.000
_cell.length_b   1.000
_cell.length_c   1.000
_cell.angle_alpha   90.00
_cell.angle_beta   90.00
_cell.angle_gamma   90.00
#
_symmetry.space_group_name_H-M   'P 1'
#
loop_
_entity.id
_entity.type
_entity.pdbx_description
1 polymer ?
#
loop_
_entity_poly.entity_id
_entity_poly.type
_entity_poly.pdbx_seq_one_letter_code
_entity_poly.pdbx_strand_id
1 'polypeptide(L)'
;MSRKAGTADESDGLGRIRIAVELDSGDTEQEVAERFGIPVSLVREVATSSGFREKQGTPQRSRRTSEAERSVAVSRIAGGAAPEQIAEEIGVTVLLLTRWCRQQGVTVGRSLEQLSVAEQQEVRQLLESGEAEAEVREAYGLTREALEELQEPEYRELDSESLGFLYEILREQPRASNRRVAQLAEDAGLELPETAVSAYRQRLQRLAKL
;
A
#
# COMPACT_ATOMS: atom_id res chain seq x y z
N MET A 1 51.57 5.45 32.91
CA MET A 1 50.39 4.77 32.31
C MET A 1 49.18 5.50 32.89
N SER A 2 48.27 6.14 32.16
CA SER A 2 47.72 5.85 30.84
C SER A 2 47.38 7.14 30.11
N ARG A 3 47.45 7.10 28.77
CA ARG A 3 47.16 8.22 27.87
C ARG A 3 45.68 8.61 28.02
N LYS A 4 45.41 9.89 28.32
CA LYS A 4 44.12 10.53 28.03
C LYS A 4 44.02 10.61 26.50
N ALA A 5 43.30 9.67 25.90
CA ALA A 5 42.92 9.76 24.50
C ALA A 5 41.97 10.96 24.35
N GLY A 6 42.28 11.81 23.39
CA GLY A 6 41.53 13.02 23.11
C GLY A 6 40.06 12.70 22.85
N THR A 7 39.21 13.49 23.46
CA THR A 7 37.85 13.76 23.02
C THR A 7 37.94 14.35 21.62
N ALA A 8 38.07 13.48 20.61
CA ALA A 8 37.64 13.82 19.26
C ALA A 8 36.16 14.17 19.42
N ASP A 9 35.79 15.36 18.99
CA ASP A 9 34.44 15.88 19.10
C ASP A 9 33.49 14.87 18.44
N GLU A 10 32.79 14.04 19.21
CA GLU A 10 31.89 13.00 18.70
C GLU A 10 30.62 13.61 18.07
N SER A 11 30.52 14.95 18.07
CA SER A 11 29.60 15.73 17.25
C SER A 11 30.10 15.98 15.82
N ASP A 12 31.38 15.73 15.52
CA ASP A 12 31.98 15.81 14.17
C ASP A 12 31.55 14.62 13.29
N GLY A 13 31.67 14.77 11.97
CA GLY A 13 31.17 13.82 10.97
C GLY A 13 31.67 12.38 11.16
N LEU A 14 32.92 12.20 11.62
CA LEU A 14 33.48 10.87 11.91
C LEU A 14 32.84 10.20 13.14
N GLY A 15 32.47 10.97 14.16
CA GLY A 15 31.76 10.46 15.34
C GLY A 15 30.38 9.94 14.98
N ARG A 16 29.65 10.70 14.14
CA ARG A 16 28.32 10.31 13.65
C ARG A 16 28.36 9.06 12.78
N ILE A 17 29.37 8.89 11.94
CA ILE A 17 29.56 7.67 11.14
C ILE A 17 29.75 6.45 12.04
N ARG A 18 30.55 6.58 13.11
CA ARG A 18 30.80 5.48 14.04
C ARG A 18 29.53 5.06 14.79
N ILE A 19 28.74 6.03 15.26
CA ILE A 19 27.43 5.77 15.88
C ILE A 19 26.51 5.01 14.92
N ALA A 20 26.47 5.41 13.65
CA ALA A 20 25.64 4.76 12.63
C ALA A 20 26.05 3.29 12.37
N VAL A 21 27.35 2.99 12.35
CA VAL A 21 27.86 1.62 12.14
C VAL A 21 27.44 0.67 13.27
N GLU A 22 27.42 1.15 14.51
CA GLU A 22 27.10 0.32 15.67
C GLU A 22 25.59 0.05 15.74
N LEU A 23 24.78 1.05 15.37
CA LEU A 23 23.33 0.87 15.17
C LEU A 23 23.02 -0.12 14.03
N ASP A 24 23.76 -0.07 12.92
CA ASP A 24 23.63 -1.02 11.80
C ASP A 24 24.02 -2.46 12.22
N SER A 25 24.94 -2.58 13.17
CA SER A 25 25.39 -3.86 13.73
C SER A 25 24.39 -4.48 14.72
N GLY A 26 23.31 -3.75 15.06
CA GLY A 26 22.20 -4.24 15.89
C GLY A 26 22.25 -3.85 17.37
N ASP A 27 23.20 -2.98 17.78
CA ASP A 27 23.22 -2.44 19.14
C ASP A 27 22.07 -1.45 19.36
N THR A 28 21.52 -1.42 20.58
CA THR A 28 20.46 -0.47 20.93
C THR A 28 21.00 0.95 21.13
N GLU A 29 20.13 1.96 20.97
CA GLU A 29 20.49 3.38 21.20
C GLU A 29 21.13 3.62 22.58
N GLN A 30 20.70 2.83 23.58
CA GLN A 30 21.17 2.92 24.96
C GLN A 30 22.58 2.33 25.12
N GLU A 31 22.82 1.14 24.54
CA GLU A 31 24.13 0.48 24.55
C GLU A 31 25.18 1.30 23.81
N VAL A 32 24.82 1.88 22.67
CA VAL A 32 25.68 2.78 21.90
C VAL A 32 26.01 4.04 22.72
N ALA A 33 25.01 4.65 23.37
CA ALA A 33 25.23 5.83 24.21
C ALA A 33 26.17 5.56 25.39
N GLU A 34 25.99 4.43 26.09
CA GLU A 34 26.85 4.02 27.20
C GLU A 34 28.28 3.69 26.72
N ARG A 35 28.41 3.00 25.59
CA ARG A 35 29.70 2.60 25.00
C ARG A 35 30.55 3.80 24.58
N PHE A 36 29.93 4.80 23.98
CA PHE A 36 30.62 6.03 23.56
C PHE A 36 30.66 7.11 24.65
N GLY A 37 29.92 6.95 25.76
CA GLY A 37 29.84 7.95 26.81
C GLY A 37 29.13 9.23 26.35
N ILE A 38 28.21 9.11 25.39
CA ILE A 38 27.49 10.22 24.77
C ILE A 38 26.02 10.25 25.18
N PRO A 39 25.35 11.41 25.08
CA PRO A 39 23.92 11.49 25.31
C PRO A 39 23.13 10.60 24.34
N VAL A 40 22.17 9.83 24.87
CA VAL A 40 21.22 9.05 24.06
C VAL A 40 20.51 9.94 23.02
N SER A 41 20.31 11.23 23.30
CA SER A 41 19.75 12.19 22.35
C SER A 41 20.58 12.35 21.08
N LEU A 42 21.92 12.31 21.17
CA LEU A 42 22.81 12.38 20.01
C LEU A 42 22.74 11.09 19.19
N VAL A 43 22.70 9.94 19.85
CA VAL A 43 22.52 8.62 19.18
C VAL A 43 21.19 8.58 18.44
N ARG A 44 20.12 9.08 19.05
CA ARG A 44 18.79 9.21 18.42
C ARG A 44 18.79 10.11 17.20
N GLU A 45 19.50 11.23 17.28
CA GLU A 45 19.64 12.16 16.17
C GLU A 45 20.36 11.48 15.00
N VAL A 46 21.46 10.77 15.26
CA VAL A 46 22.18 9.98 14.26
C VAL A 46 21.29 8.89 13.68
N ALA A 47 20.61 8.10 14.50
CA ALA A 47 19.68 7.06 14.08
C ALA A 47 18.59 7.61 13.13
N THR A 48 18.07 8.79 13.45
CA THR A 48 17.06 9.48 12.63
C THR A 48 17.64 10.01 11.33
N SER A 49 18.86 10.56 11.34
CA SER A 49 19.53 11.06 10.13
C SER A 49 20.01 9.94 9.20
N SER A 50 20.34 8.78 9.75
CA SER A 50 20.84 7.60 9.04
C SER A 50 19.73 6.61 8.65
N GLY A 51 18.47 6.87 9.03
CA GLY A 51 17.33 6.04 8.63
C GLY A 51 17.09 4.80 9.48
N PHE A 52 17.87 4.57 10.55
CA PHE A 52 17.64 3.49 11.52
C PHE A 52 16.40 3.72 12.40
N ARG A 53 15.91 4.95 12.42
CA ARG A 53 14.69 5.35 13.13
C ARG A 53 13.78 6.12 12.19
N GLU A 54 12.52 5.71 12.11
CA GLU A 54 11.50 6.53 11.46
C GLU A 54 11.47 7.92 12.09
N LYS A 55 11.60 8.96 11.26
CA LYS A 55 11.30 10.32 11.69
C LYS A 55 9.88 10.28 12.24
N GLN A 56 9.71 10.47 13.56
CA GLN A 56 8.40 10.82 14.08
C GLN A 56 7.99 12.08 13.34
N GLY A 57 7.09 11.91 12.36
CA GLY A 57 6.63 13.01 11.54
C GLY A 57 6.15 14.11 12.48
N THR A 58 6.73 15.29 12.36
CA THR A 58 6.10 16.49 12.92
C THR A 58 4.65 16.47 12.44
N PRO A 59 3.64 16.60 13.32
CA PRO A 59 2.25 16.68 12.87
C PRO A 59 2.20 17.77 11.82
N GLN A 60 1.90 17.37 10.58
CA GLN A 60 1.89 18.25 9.42
C GLN A 60 0.97 19.41 9.80
N ARG A 61 1.53 20.61 9.95
CA ARG A 61 0.76 21.80 10.34
C ARG A 61 -0.42 21.88 9.40
N SER A 62 -1.63 21.79 9.96
CA SER A 62 -2.91 21.88 9.24
C SER A 62 -2.82 23.00 8.20
N ARG A 63 -2.63 22.62 6.93
CA ARG A 63 -2.91 23.52 5.80
C ARG A 63 -4.40 23.84 5.90
N ARG A 64 -4.78 25.11 5.85
CA ARG A 64 -6.19 25.48 5.73
C ARG A 64 -6.68 24.94 4.39
N THR A 65 -7.50 23.89 4.42
CA THR A 65 -8.17 23.39 3.23
C THR A 65 -9.30 24.33 2.86
N SER A 66 -9.34 24.71 1.59
CA SER A 66 -10.41 25.51 1.00
C SER A 66 -11.72 24.70 0.92
N GLU A 67 -12.84 25.39 0.80
CA GLU A 67 -14.15 24.75 0.60
C GLU A 67 -14.19 23.94 -0.70
N ALA A 68 -13.53 24.43 -1.76
CA ALA A 68 -13.43 23.73 -3.04
C ALA A 68 -12.67 22.40 -2.91
N GLU A 69 -11.52 22.37 -2.22
CA GLU A 69 -10.76 21.14 -1.97
C GLU A 69 -11.59 20.13 -1.16
N ARG A 70 -12.33 20.61 -0.14
CA ARG A 70 -13.22 19.75 0.65
C ARG A 70 -14.35 19.17 -0.18
N SER A 71 -14.97 19.98 -1.04
CA SER A 71 -16.05 19.53 -1.92
C SER A 71 -15.55 18.47 -2.90
N VAL A 72 -14.40 18.69 -3.54
CA VAL A 72 -13.78 17.69 -4.44
C VAL A 72 -13.45 16.39 -3.70
N ALA A 73 -12.89 16.47 -2.49
CA ALA A 73 -12.59 15.30 -1.68
C ALA A 73 -13.86 14.50 -1.36
N VAL A 74 -14.94 15.17 -0.93
CA VAL A 74 -16.21 14.52 -0.62
C VAL A 74 -16.87 13.92 -1.86
N SER A 75 -16.81 14.59 -3.02
CA SER A 75 -17.32 14.03 -4.28
C SER A 75 -16.55 12.77 -4.72
N ARG A 76 -15.23 12.71 -4.51
CA ARG A 76 -14.44 11.51 -4.79
C ARG A 76 -14.81 10.35 -3.86
N ILE A 77 -15.05 10.62 -2.58
CA ILE A 77 -15.56 9.61 -1.63
C ILE A 77 -16.94 9.10 -2.05
N ALA A 78 -17.85 9.98 -2.47
CA ALA A 78 -19.16 9.58 -2.99
C ALA A 78 -19.02 8.66 -4.24
N GLY A 79 -18.00 8.91 -5.06
CA GLY A 79 -17.60 8.05 -6.18
C GLY A 79 -16.91 6.73 -5.79
N GLY A 80 -16.78 6.44 -4.48
CA GLY A 80 -16.24 5.18 -3.97
C GLY A 80 -14.72 5.14 -3.80
N ALA A 81 -14.02 6.27 -3.89
CA ALA A 81 -12.58 6.30 -3.67
C ALA A 81 -12.22 5.99 -2.20
N ALA A 82 -11.05 5.37 -1.99
CA ALA A 82 -10.55 5.06 -0.66
C ALA A 82 -10.24 6.33 0.18
N PRO A 83 -10.75 6.42 1.43
CA PRO A 83 -10.55 7.59 2.28
C PRO A 83 -9.11 7.79 2.72
N GLU A 84 -8.32 6.73 2.85
CA GLU A 84 -6.90 6.78 3.22
C GLU A 84 -6.08 7.51 2.16
N GLN A 85 -6.29 7.17 0.88
CA GLN A 85 -5.58 7.77 -0.25
C GLN A 85 -5.90 9.27 -0.39
N ILE A 86 -7.17 9.64 -0.25
CA ILE A 86 -7.61 11.05 -0.34
C ILE A 86 -7.08 11.86 0.84
N ALA A 87 -7.09 11.28 2.05
CA ALA A 87 -6.58 11.93 3.24
C ALA A 87 -5.07 12.21 3.11
N GLU A 88 -4.30 11.24 2.61
CA GLU A 88 -2.88 11.37 2.32
C GLU A 88 -2.61 12.46 1.27
N GLU A 89 -3.31 12.41 0.13
CA GLU A 89 -3.15 13.35 -0.99
C GLU A 89 -3.36 14.81 -0.55
N ILE A 90 -4.36 15.06 0.29
CA ILE A 90 -4.75 16.41 0.72
C ILE A 90 -3.99 16.82 2.00
N GLY A 91 -3.29 15.89 2.65
CA GLY A 91 -2.57 16.14 3.91
C GLY A 91 -3.50 16.39 5.09
N VAL A 92 -4.58 15.62 5.19
CA VAL A 92 -5.53 15.64 6.32
C VAL A 92 -5.70 14.26 6.93
N THR A 93 -6.31 14.18 8.11
CA THR A 93 -6.63 12.88 8.71
C THR A 93 -7.89 12.30 8.10
N VAL A 94 -7.98 10.96 8.04
CA VAL A 94 -9.20 10.23 7.64
C VAL A 94 -10.41 10.63 8.50
N LEU A 95 -10.20 10.93 9.78
CA LEU A 95 -11.25 11.40 10.69
C LEU A 95 -11.81 12.76 10.27
N LEU A 96 -10.95 13.69 9.84
CA LEU A 96 -11.37 15.00 9.35
C LEU A 96 -12.11 14.88 8.02
N LEU A 97 -11.61 14.04 7.11
CA LEU A 97 -12.27 13.75 5.84
C LEU A 97 -13.67 13.13 6.05
N THR A 98 -13.77 12.12 6.92
CA THR A 98 -15.04 11.50 7.32
C THR A 98 -16.03 12.51 7.89
N ARG A 99 -15.55 13.49 8.66
CA ARG A 99 -16.40 14.57 9.18
C ARG A 99 -16.98 15.43 8.05
N TRP A 100 -16.19 15.76 7.02
CA TRP A 100 -16.68 16.51 5.87
C TRP A 100 -17.74 15.72 5.09
N CYS A 101 -17.52 14.43 4.87
CA CYS A 101 -18.48 13.55 4.22
C CYS A 101 -19.82 13.54 4.97
N ARG A 102 -19.80 13.33 6.29
CA ARG A 102 -21.02 13.35 7.13
C ARG A 102 -21.77 14.68 7.07
N GLN A 103 -21.05 15.80 7.02
CA GLN A 103 -21.67 17.13 6.90
C GLN A 103 -22.40 17.33 5.57
N GLN A 104 -22.04 16.58 4.54
CA GLN A 104 -22.67 16.62 3.21
C GLN A 104 -23.55 15.39 2.95
N GLY A 105 -23.85 14.58 3.97
CA GLY A 105 -24.68 13.38 3.84
C GLY A 105 -24.02 12.24 3.04
N VAL A 106 -22.70 12.27 2.85
CA VAL A 106 -21.95 11.21 2.17
C VAL A 106 -21.46 10.19 3.17
N THR A 107 -21.78 8.92 2.91
CA THR A 107 -21.24 7.77 3.66
C THR A 107 -19.88 7.40 3.10
N VAL A 108 -18.90 7.19 3.99
CA VAL A 108 -17.58 6.70 3.61
C VAL A 108 -17.65 5.19 3.39
N GLY A 109 -17.12 4.72 2.26
CA GLY A 109 -17.12 3.30 1.93
C GLY A 109 -16.25 2.47 2.87
N ARG A 110 -16.62 1.20 3.03
CA ARG A 110 -15.91 0.16 3.79
C ARG A 110 -14.81 -0.46 2.92
N SER A 111 -13.65 -0.69 3.51
CA SER A 111 -12.58 -1.50 2.92
C SER A 111 -12.87 -3.01 3.07
N LEU A 112 -12.11 -3.85 2.39
CA LEU A 112 -12.27 -5.31 2.44
C LEU A 112 -12.08 -5.87 3.86
N GLU A 113 -11.12 -5.33 4.62
CA GLU A 113 -10.79 -5.77 5.98
C GLU A 113 -11.91 -5.45 6.99
N GLN A 114 -12.82 -4.54 6.63
CA GLN A 114 -13.97 -4.18 7.44
C GLN A 114 -15.17 -5.11 7.19
N LEU A 115 -15.11 -5.99 6.20
CA LEU A 115 -16.12 -7.02 5.95
C LEU A 115 -15.77 -8.31 6.67
N SER A 116 -16.78 -8.93 7.25
CA SER A 116 -16.68 -10.31 7.73
C SER A 116 -16.49 -11.29 6.56
N VAL A 117 -15.92 -12.47 6.84
CA VAL A 117 -15.76 -13.53 5.83
C VAL A 117 -17.10 -13.92 5.19
N ALA A 118 -18.19 -13.90 5.98
CA ALA A 118 -19.54 -14.17 5.49
C ALA A 118 -20.02 -13.10 4.51
N GLU A 119 -19.86 -11.81 4.84
CA GLU A 119 -20.20 -10.70 3.93
C GLU A 119 -19.36 -10.75 2.65
N GLN A 120 -18.06 -11.05 2.74
CA GLN A 120 -17.21 -11.20 1.56
C GLN A 120 -17.72 -12.32 0.63
N GLN A 121 -18.14 -13.45 1.21
CA GLN A 121 -18.65 -14.58 0.44
C GLN A 121 -20.03 -14.30 -0.18
N GLU A 122 -20.86 -13.51 0.50
CA GLU A 122 -22.16 -13.07 0.00
C GLU A 122 -22.00 -12.08 -1.16
N VAL A 123 -21.13 -11.08 -1.01
CA VAL A 123 -20.82 -10.12 -2.08
C VAL A 123 -20.28 -10.83 -3.32
N ARG A 124 -19.40 -11.83 -3.16
CA ARG A 124 -18.93 -12.68 -4.27
C ARG A 124 -20.09 -13.35 -5.01
N GLN A 125 -20.98 -14.01 -4.29
CA GLN A 125 -22.14 -14.69 -4.89
C GLN A 125 -23.07 -13.73 -5.64
N LEU A 126 -23.28 -12.51 -5.12
CA LEU A 126 -24.07 -11.49 -5.81
C LEU A 126 -23.41 -11.08 -7.13
N LEU A 127 -22.09 -10.85 -7.11
CA LEU A 127 -21.32 -10.51 -8.31
C LEU A 127 -21.32 -11.65 -9.34
N GLU A 128 -21.14 -12.90 -8.91
CA GLU A 128 -21.23 -14.10 -9.75
C GLU A 128 -22.63 -14.30 -10.35
N SER A 129 -23.67 -13.92 -9.62
CA SER A 129 -25.07 -13.99 -10.09
C SER A 129 -25.42 -12.89 -11.10
N GLY A 130 -24.49 -11.97 -11.38
CA GLY A 130 -24.68 -10.88 -12.35
C GLY A 130 -25.37 -9.64 -11.78
N GLU A 131 -25.44 -9.50 -10.46
CA GLU A 131 -25.97 -8.28 -9.83
C GLU A 131 -25.11 -7.06 -10.20
N ALA A 132 -25.76 -5.90 -10.37
CA ALA A 132 -25.07 -4.70 -10.79
C ALA A 132 -24.05 -4.25 -9.72
N GLU A 133 -22.78 -4.12 -10.10
CA GLU A 133 -21.69 -3.72 -9.19
C GLU A 133 -22.00 -2.46 -8.37
N ALA A 134 -22.65 -1.48 -8.99
CA ALA A 134 -23.03 -0.23 -8.33
C ALA A 134 -24.03 -0.47 -7.18
N GLU A 135 -24.99 -1.37 -7.39
CA GLU A 135 -26.01 -1.73 -6.40
C GLU A 135 -25.41 -2.56 -5.27
N VAL A 136 -24.55 -3.54 -5.58
CA VAL A 136 -23.82 -4.34 -4.59
C VAL A 136 -22.92 -3.43 -3.75
N ARG A 137 -22.17 -2.52 -4.39
CA ARG A 137 -21.31 -1.55 -3.69
C ARG A 137 -22.13 -0.66 -2.75
N GLU A 138 -23.28 -0.17 -3.18
CA GLU A 138 -24.13 0.69 -2.35
C GLU A 138 -24.73 -0.08 -1.16
N ALA A 139 -25.29 -1.28 -1.41
CA ALA A 139 -25.91 -2.11 -0.38
C ALA A 139 -24.94 -2.49 0.74
N TYR A 140 -23.69 -2.79 0.37
CA TYR A 140 -22.63 -3.12 1.34
C TYR A 140 -21.77 -1.90 1.69
N GLY A 141 -22.10 -0.70 1.19
CA GLY A 141 -21.35 0.53 1.42
C GLY A 141 -19.85 0.35 1.19
N LEU A 142 -19.43 -0.25 0.08
CA LEU A 142 -18.03 -0.59 -0.22
C LEU A 142 -17.31 0.56 -0.90
N THR A 143 -15.99 0.64 -0.70
CA THR A 143 -15.13 1.36 -1.64
C THR A 143 -15.08 0.60 -2.96
N ARG A 144 -14.68 1.29 -4.02
CA ARG A 144 -14.52 0.66 -5.34
C ARG A 144 -13.41 -0.39 -5.30
N GLU A 145 -12.31 -0.05 -4.65
CA GLU A 145 -11.17 -0.95 -4.48
C GLU A 145 -11.58 -2.24 -3.73
N ALA A 146 -12.39 -2.12 -2.67
CA ALA A 146 -12.87 -3.29 -1.93
C ALA A 146 -13.79 -4.19 -2.78
N LEU A 147 -14.63 -3.61 -3.64
CA LEU A 147 -15.46 -4.38 -4.57
C LEU A 147 -14.60 -5.09 -5.62
N GLU A 148 -13.63 -4.39 -6.21
CA GLU A 148 -12.67 -4.95 -7.19
C GLU A 148 -11.85 -6.10 -6.59
N GLU A 149 -11.49 -6.03 -5.32
CA GLU A 149 -10.79 -7.12 -4.62
C GLU A 149 -11.69 -8.33 -4.33
N LEU A 150 -12.99 -8.12 -4.19
CA LEU A 150 -13.97 -9.18 -3.98
C LEU A 150 -14.33 -9.91 -5.26
N GLN A 151 -14.28 -9.23 -6.40
CA GLN A 151 -14.50 -9.86 -7.69
C GLN A 151 -13.54 -11.02 -7.87
N GLU A 152 -14.11 -12.21 -8.07
CA GLU A 152 -13.31 -13.36 -8.43
C GLU A 152 -12.74 -13.09 -9.83
N PRO A 153 -11.40 -13.04 -9.97
CA PRO A 153 -10.80 -12.69 -11.23
C PRO A 153 -11.01 -13.84 -12.21
N GLU A 154 -11.35 -13.52 -13.46
CA GLU A 154 -11.70 -14.49 -14.50
C GLU A 154 -10.66 -15.61 -14.70
N TYR A 155 -9.39 -15.39 -14.31
CA TYR A 155 -8.39 -16.45 -14.36
C TYR A 155 -8.67 -17.63 -13.43
N ARG A 156 -9.59 -17.53 -12.45
CA ARG A 156 -9.87 -18.62 -11.51
C ARG A 156 -10.67 -19.77 -12.16
N GLU A 157 -11.41 -19.46 -13.23
CA GLU A 157 -12.10 -20.47 -14.04
C GLU A 157 -11.15 -21.23 -14.97
N LEU A 158 -9.92 -20.74 -15.13
CA LEU A 158 -8.91 -21.40 -15.96
C LEU A 158 -8.39 -22.67 -15.27
N ASP A 159 -8.20 -23.70 -16.08
CA ASP A 159 -7.57 -24.93 -15.63
C ASP A 159 -6.08 -24.74 -15.29
N SER A 160 -5.48 -25.76 -14.69
CA SER A 160 -4.08 -25.72 -14.27
C SER A 160 -3.10 -25.58 -15.43
N GLU A 161 -3.46 -26.08 -16.63
CA GLU A 161 -2.63 -26.00 -17.83
C GLU A 161 -2.57 -24.55 -18.33
N SER A 162 -3.72 -23.91 -18.45
CA SER A 162 -3.92 -22.51 -18.79
C SER A 162 -3.20 -21.57 -17.83
N LEU A 163 -3.31 -21.82 -16.52
CA LEU A 163 -2.60 -21.04 -15.49
C LEU A 163 -1.08 -21.21 -15.54
N GLY A 164 -0.62 -22.43 -15.82
CA GLY A 164 0.80 -22.74 -16.02
C GLY A 164 1.36 -22.01 -17.24
N PHE A 165 0.65 -22.09 -18.37
CA PHE A 165 1.00 -21.38 -19.60
C PHE A 165 1.12 -19.86 -19.37
N LEU A 166 0.10 -19.26 -18.75
CA LEU A 166 0.12 -17.83 -18.46
C LEU A 166 1.27 -17.42 -17.55
N TYR A 167 1.61 -18.24 -16.56
CA TYR A 167 2.72 -17.95 -15.64
C TYR A 167 4.05 -17.91 -16.40
N GLU A 168 4.33 -18.91 -17.22
CA GLU A 168 5.58 -18.99 -17.98
C GLU A 168 5.67 -17.84 -19.00
N ILE A 169 4.65 -17.61 -19.81
CA ILE A 169 4.67 -16.56 -20.83
C ILE A 169 4.81 -15.17 -20.22
N LEU A 170 4.09 -14.87 -19.14
CA LEU A 170 4.19 -13.56 -18.50
C LEU A 170 5.54 -13.36 -17.83
N ARG A 171 6.17 -14.42 -17.31
CA ARG A 171 7.51 -14.38 -16.74
C ARG A 171 8.58 -14.19 -17.80
N GLU A 172 8.48 -14.87 -18.94
CA GLU A 172 9.42 -14.74 -20.06
C GLU A 172 9.28 -13.40 -20.80
N GLN A 173 8.03 -12.93 -20.96
CA GLN A 173 7.68 -11.75 -21.73
C GLN A 173 6.80 -10.79 -20.90
N PRO A 174 7.32 -10.21 -19.80
CA PRO A 174 6.54 -9.36 -18.89
C PRO A 174 5.97 -8.10 -19.55
N ARG A 175 6.55 -7.67 -20.67
CA ARG A 175 6.12 -6.50 -21.44
C ARG A 175 5.20 -6.83 -22.62
N ALA A 176 4.87 -8.10 -22.88
CA ALA A 176 3.93 -8.46 -23.93
C ALA A 176 2.56 -7.83 -23.65
N SER A 177 1.83 -7.41 -24.69
CA SER A 177 0.43 -6.98 -24.49
C SER A 177 -0.46 -8.16 -24.11
N ASN A 178 -1.55 -7.92 -23.38
CA ASN A 178 -2.49 -8.98 -23.00
C ASN A 178 -3.03 -9.70 -24.25
N ARG A 179 -3.40 -8.95 -25.29
CA ARG A 179 -3.75 -9.48 -26.61
C ARG A 179 -2.70 -10.42 -27.20
N ARG A 180 -1.40 -10.08 -27.09
CA ARG A 180 -0.34 -10.95 -27.63
C ARG A 180 -0.21 -12.24 -26.83
N VAL A 181 -0.38 -12.18 -25.51
CA VAL A 181 -0.36 -13.38 -24.66
C VAL A 181 -1.59 -14.27 -24.94
N ALA A 182 -2.77 -13.68 -25.14
CA ALA A 182 -3.97 -14.41 -25.57
C ALA A 182 -3.77 -15.10 -26.92
N GLN A 183 -3.16 -14.41 -27.90
CA GLN A 183 -2.84 -15.01 -29.21
C GLN A 183 -1.86 -16.18 -29.09
N LEU A 184 -0.82 -16.05 -28.25
CA LEU A 184 0.13 -17.14 -28.01
C LEU A 184 -0.54 -18.35 -27.37
N ALA A 185 -1.55 -18.13 -26.52
CA ALA A 185 -2.34 -19.20 -25.93
C ALA A 185 -3.20 -19.89 -26.99
N GLU A 186 -3.87 -19.13 -27.87
CA GLU A 186 -4.65 -19.66 -28.98
C GLU A 186 -3.78 -20.50 -29.93
N ASP A 187 -2.58 -20.02 -30.26
CA ASP A 187 -1.59 -20.74 -31.07
C ASP A 187 -1.13 -22.06 -30.40
N ALA A 188 -1.21 -22.13 -29.07
CA ALA A 188 -0.93 -23.32 -28.26
C ALA A 188 -2.16 -24.22 -28.02
N GLY A 189 -3.33 -23.86 -28.57
CA GLY A 189 -4.58 -24.60 -28.41
C GLY A 189 -5.34 -24.29 -27.11
N LEU A 190 -5.00 -23.20 -26.43
CA LEU A 190 -5.66 -22.74 -25.20
C LEU A 190 -6.55 -21.52 -25.51
N GLU A 191 -7.84 -21.62 -25.20
CA GLU A 191 -8.78 -20.50 -25.34
C GLU A 191 -8.75 -19.61 -24.09
N LEU A 192 -7.95 -18.55 -24.14
CA LEU A 192 -7.82 -17.60 -23.03
C LEU A 192 -8.37 -16.22 -23.40
N PRO A 193 -9.43 -15.73 -22.72
CA PRO A 193 -9.91 -14.37 -22.94
C PRO A 193 -8.89 -13.35 -22.44
N GLU A 194 -8.77 -12.22 -23.15
CA GLU A 194 -7.80 -11.17 -22.82
C GLU A 194 -8.00 -10.59 -21.40
N THR A 195 -9.24 -10.60 -20.93
CA THR A 195 -9.66 -10.21 -19.57
C THR A 195 -9.09 -11.14 -18.50
N ALA A 196 -9.14 -12.46 -18.69
CA ALA A 196 -8.48 -13.43 -17.80
C ALA A 196 -6.95 -13.29 -17.80
N VAL A 197 -6.33 -13.03 -18.96
CA VAL A 197 -4.89 -12.73 -19.06
C VAL A 197 -4.54 -11.48 -18.25
N SER A 198 -5.33 -10.41 -18.39
CA SER A 198 -5.14 -9.16 -17.67
C SER A 198 -5.24 -9.35 -16.16
N ALA A 199 -6.28 -10.07 -15.72
CA ALA A 199 -6.51 -10.35 -14.32
C ALA A 199 -5.37 -11.19 -13.71
N TYR A 200 -4.87 -12.19 -14.44
CA TYR A 200 -3.77 -13.03 -13.97
C TYR A 200 -2.45 -12.26 -13.86
N ARG A 201 -2.18 -11.35 -14.81
CA ARG A 201 -1.02 -10.47 -14.76
C ARG A 201 -1.05 -9.55 -13.53
N GLN A 202 -2.18 -8.91 -13.26
CA GLN A 202 -2.33 -8.05 -12.09
C GLN A 202 -2.07 -8.82 -10.78
N ARG A 203 -2.50 -10.09 -10.71
CA ARG A 203 -2.19 -10.97 -9.57
C ARG A 203 -0.68 -11.19 -9.43
N LEU A 204 0.03 -11.51 -10.51
CA LEU A 204 1.47 -11.75 -10.44
C LEU A 204 2.25 -10.49 -10.05
N GLN A 205 1.83 -9.30 -10.50
CA GLN A 205 2.38 -8.01 -10.07
C GLN A 205 2.18 -7.77 -8.57
N ARG A 206 0.96 -8.02 -8.05
CA ARG A 206 0.66 -7.94 -6.61
C ARG A 206 1.52 -8.89 -5.77
N LEU A 207 1.84 -10.06 -6.31
CA LEU A 207 2.70 -11.06 -5.65
C LEU A 207 4.21 -10.80 -5.82
N ALA A 208 4.61 -9.71 -6.48
CA ALA A 208 6.00 -9.43 -6.86
C ALA A 208 6.67 -10.59 -7.63
N LYS A 209 5.90 -11.27 -8.50
CA LYS A 209 6.34 -12.40 -9.34
C LYS A 209 6.59 -12.03 -10.81
N LEU A 210 6.40 -10.75 -11.16
CA LEU A 210 6.74 -10.11 -12.43
C LEU A 210 7.54 -8.84 -12.14
#